data_AF-A0A1Q3AGD7-F1
#
_entry.id   AF-A0A1Q3AGD7-F1
#
_cell.length_a   1.000
_cell.length_b   1.000
_cell.length_c   1.000
_cell.angle_alpha   90.00
_cell.angle_beta   90.00
_cell.angle_gamma   90.00
#
_symmetry.space_group_name_H-M   'P 1'
#
loop_
_entity.id
_entity.type
_entity.pdbx_description
1 polymer ?
#
loop_
_entity_poly.entity_id
_entity_poly.type
_entity_poly.pdbx_seq_one_letter_code
_entity_poly.pdbx_strand_id
1 'polypeptide(L)'
;MPDDEQSTEFVPNANSASQLAEMGFQPNGIARALFATGNSDAESAMEWLFQHMEDADLNEPFVPPKNSNAAANGTSQVNPELLANMTAMGLDEKLSLKALVLNKGDVNRSVEWVFNNMDDDGELPQGPAVHDVKDYGHKTPAPYELTGIVCHKGNSVHSGHYVAFIRQIVNNEKKWVLYNDEKIVVAAPENFEEMKKNGYIYLYSRM
;
A
#
# COMPACT_ATOMS: atom_id res chain seq x y z
N MET A 1 43.82 18.66 -15.28
CA MET A 1 43.38 18.54 -16.68
C MET A 1 43.61 17.11 -17.10
N PRO A 2 42.57 16.32 -17.40
CA PRO A 2 41.25 16.20 -16.77
C PRO A 2 41.14 14.87 -15.98
N ASP A 3 40.10 14.77 -15.15
CA ASP A 3 39.78 13.64 -14.27
C ASP A 3 39.38 12.36 -15.03
N ASP A 4 39.88 11.22 -14.55
CA ASP A 4 39.46 9.87 -14.94
C ASP A 4 38.03 9.59 -14.45
N GLU A 5 37.03 9.80 -15.30
CA GLU A 5 35.68 9.25 -15.12
C GLU A 5 35.74 7.74 -15.37
N GLN A 6 35.77 6.94 -14.31
CA GLN A 6 35.52 5.50 -14.38
C GLN A 6 34.07 5.28 -14.82
N SER A 7 33.88 5.03 -16.12
CA SER A 7 32.64 4.55 -16.70
C SER A 7 32.32 3.14 -16.17
N THR A 8 31.32 3.02 -15.32
CA THR A 8 30.74 1.73 -14.89
C THR A 8 29.99 1.09 -16.06
N GLU A 9 30.72 0.42 -16.96
CA GLU A 9 30.15 -0.47 -17.96
C GLU A 9 29.50 -1.70 -17.28
N PHE A 10 28.33 -2.11 -17.75
CA PHE A 10 27.69 -3.33 -17.29
C PHE A 10 28.57 -4.54 -17.65
N VAL A 11 29.04 -5.27 -16.64
CA VAL A 11 29.81 -6.50 -16.81
C VAL A 11 28.91 -7.71 -16.48
N PRO A 12 28.55 -8.54 -17.47
CA PRO A 12 27.81 -9.78 -17.23
C PRO A 12 28.55 -10.69 -16.25
N ASN A 13 27.81 -11.35 -15.35
CA ASN A 13 28.38 -12.28 -14.41
C ASN A 13 29.02 -13.46 -15.16
N ALA A 14 30.34 -13.62 -15.01
CA ALA A 14 31.11 -14.60 -15.77
C ALA A 14 30.67 -16.05 -15.52
N ASN A 15 30.19 -16.38 -14.33
CA ASN A 15 29.73 -17.74 -14.00
C ASN A 15 28.39 -18.03 -14.68
N SER A 16 27.43 -17.12 -14.57
CA SER A 16 26.12 -17.27 -15.21
C SER A 16 26.22 -17.21 -16.74
N ALA A 17 27.09 -16.34 -17.27
CA ALA A 17 27.33 -16.24 -18.69
C ALA A 17 27.98 -17.51 -19.26
N SER A 18 28.92 -18.12 -18.53
CA SER A 18 29.56 -19.38 -18.94
C SER A 18 28.57 -20.53 -18.93
N GLN A 19 27.70 -20.63 -17.91
CA GLN A 19 26.66 -21.66 -17.84
C GLN A 19 25.69 -21.56 -19.02
N LEU A 20 25.21 -20.35 -19.34
CA LEU A 20 24.30 -20.14 -20.46
C LEU A 20 24.99 -20.37 -21.83
N ALA A 21 26.30 -20.06 -21.93
CA ALA A 21 27.08 -20.33 -23.13
C ALA A 21 27.30 -21.84 -23.34
N GLU A 22 27.54 -22.61 -22.26
CA GLU A 22 27.63 -24.07 -22.30
C GLU A 22 26.31 -24.72 -22.74
N MET A 23 25.17 -24.08 -22.46
CA MET A 23 23.84 -24.50 -22.91
C MET A 23 23.55 -24.15 -24.37
N GLY A 24 24.43 -23.39 -25.05
CA GLY A 24 24.33 -23.07 -26.47
C GLY A 24 23.66 -21.73 -26.79
N PHE A 25 23.38 -20.89 -25.80
CA PHE A 25 22.86 -19.55 -26.04
C PHE A 25 23.94 -18.62 -26.60
N GLN A 26 23.54 -17.68 -27.47
CA GLN A 26 24.47 -16.74 -28.08
C GLN A 26 24.94 -15.67 -27.09
N PRO A 27 26.19 -15.19 -27.16
CA PRO A 27 26.74 -14.21 -26.22
C PRO A 27 25.92 -12.92 -26.10
N ASN A 28 25.34 -12.45 -27.21
CA ASN A 28 24.53 -11.22 -27.23
C ASN A 28 23.20 -11.41 -26.47
N GLY A 29 22.54 -12.56 -26.66
CA GLY A 29 21.32 -12.90 -25.91
C GLY A 29 21.60 -13.08 -24.42
N ILE A 30 22.72 -13.72 -24.07
CA ILE A 30 23.16 -13.89 -22.68
C ILE A 30 23.37 -12.53 -22.00
N ALA A 31 24.04 -11.59 -22.66
CA ALA A 31 24.26 -10.26 -22.12
C ALA A 31 22.94 -9.49 -21.90
N ARG A 32 22.00 -9.58 -22.85
CA ARG A 32 20.65 -9.01 -22.73
C ARG A 32 19.86 -9.62 -21.57
N ALA A 33 19.87 -10.95 -21.47
CA ALA A 33 19.15 -11.66 -20.44
C ALA A 33 19.70 -11.36 -19.04
N LEU A 34 21.01 -11.40 -18.86
CA LEU A 34 21.66 -11.03 -17.60
C LEU A 34 21.45 -9.55 -17.25
N PHE A 35 21.34 -8.68 -18.25
CA PHE A 35 20.98 -7.29 -18.01
C PHE A 35 19.51 -7.16 -17.56
N ALA A 36 18.58 -7.82 -18.23
CA ALA A 36 17.15 -7.76 -17.95
C ALA A 36 16.78 -8.39 -16.59
N THR A 37 17.52 -9.40 -16.15
CA THR A 37 17.27 -10.10 -14.87
C THR A 37 18.07 -9.56 -13.70
N GLY A 38 18.87 -8.50 -13.90
CA GLY A 38 19.62 -7.86 -12.83
C GLY A 38 20.94 -8.57 -12.45
N ASN A 39 21.45 -9.44 -13.32
CA ASN A 39 22.78 -10.04 -13.27
C ASN A 39 23.07 -10.91 -12.02
N SER A 40 22.02 -11.42 -11.37
CA SER A 40 22.11 -12.17 -10.12
C SER A 40 22.33 -13.67 -10.32
N ASP A 41 21.60 -14.29 -11.25
CA ASP A 41 21.51 -15.75 -11.35
C ASP A 41 21.25 -16.23 -12.78
N ALA A 42 21.79 -17.41 -13.11
CA ALA A 42 21.73 -17.99 -14.46
C ALA A 42 20.33 -18.53 -14.80
N GLU A 43 19.58 -18.98 -13.81
CA GLU A 43 18.26 -19.62 -13.98
C GLU A 43 17.19 -18.59 -14.38
N SER A 44 17.16 -17.42 -13.73
CA SER A 44 16.28 -16.33 -14.16
C SER A 44 16.62 -15.84 -15.57
N ALA A 45 17.92 -15.71 -15.89
CA ALA A 45 18.37 -15.32 -17.23
C ALA A 45 18.00 -16.37 -18.30
N MET A 46 18.04 -17.65 -17.95
CA MET A 46 17.59 -18.74 -18.79
C MET A 46 16.08 -18.67 -19.06
N GLU A 47 15.26 -18.46 -18.04
CA GLU A 47 13.81 -18.32 -18.20
C GLU A 47 13.46 -17.12 -19.09
N TRP A 48 14.15 -16.00 -18.91
CA TRP A 48 14.01 -14.82 -19.77
C TRP A 48 14.39 -15.13 -21.23
N LEU A 49 15.51 -15.86 -21.45
CA LEU A 49 15.93 -16.30 -22.79
C LEU A 49 14.89 -17.20 -23.46
N PHE A 50 14.25 -18.11 -22.72
CA PHE A 50 13.20 -18.96 -23.30
C PHE A 50 11.96 -18.18 -23.71
N GLN A 51 11.59 -17.15 -22.96
CA GLN A 51 10.44 -16.31 -23.30
C GLN A 51 10.69 -15.41 -24.51
N HIS A 52 11.96 -15.06 -24.79
CA HIS A 52 12.35 -14.11 -25.83
C HIS A 52 13.12 -14.79 -26.98
N MET A 53 13.12 -16.13 -27.07
CA MET A 53 13.90 -16.85 -28.10
C MET A 53 13.38 -16.65 -29.53
N GLU A 54 12.12 -16.24 -29.68
CA GLU A 54 11.48 -15.94 -30.96
C GLU A 54 11.73 -14.50 -31.42
N ASP A 55 12.34 -13.67 -30.56
CA ASP A 55 12.61 -12.28 -30.87
C ASP A 55 13.77 -12.15 -31.86
N ALA A 56 13.49 -11.54 -33.00
CA ALA A 56 14.46 -11.37 -34.09
C ALA A 56 15.69 -10.53 -33.68
N ASP A 57 15.53 -9.66 -32.67
CA ASP A 57 16.56 -8.76 -32.18
C ASP A 57 17.39 -9.36 -31.02
N LEU A 58 17.02 -10.53 -30.48
CA LEU A 58 17.70 -11.15 -29.32
C LEU A 58 19.21 -11.27 -29.52
N ASN A 59 19.64 -11.56 -30.75
CA ASN A 59 21.03 -11.80 -31.10
C ASN A 59 21.76 -10.57 -31.66
N GLU A 60 21.08 -9.42 -31.77
CA GLU A 60 21.70 -8.19 -32.24
C GLU A 60 22.66 -7.63 -31.18
N PRO A 61 23.77 -6.96 -31.58
CA PRO A 61 24.75 -6.40 -30.67
C PRO A 61 24.09 -5.56 -29.58
N PHE A 62 24.22 -6.01 -28.34
CA PHE A 62 23.64 -5.33 -27.19
C PHE A 62 24.63 -4.28 -26.69
N VAL A 63 24.28 -3.01 -26.86
CA VAL A 63 24.97 -1.90 -26.20
C VAL A 63 24.15 -1.54 -24.97
N PRO A 64 24.63 -1.81 -23.74
CA PRO A 64 23.92 -1.39 -22.54
C PRO A 64 23.75 0.13 -22.60
N PRO A 65 22.53 0.67 -22.40
CA PRO A 65 22.31 2.11 -22.48
C PRO A 65 23.21 2.81 -21.46
N LYS A 66 24.01 3.79 -21.93
CA LYS A 66 24.80 4.66 -21.04
C LYS A 66 23.83 5.34 -20.08
N ASN A 67 23.91 4.99 -18.80
CA ASN A 67 23.08 5.52 -17.72
C ASN A 67 21.57 5.46 -18.00
N SER A 68 21.02 4.26 -18.03
CA SER A 68 19.65 4.05 -17.58
C SER A 68 19.71 3.38 -16.22
N ASN A 69 19.69 4.19 -15.16
CA ASN A 69 18.97 3.79 -13.95
C ASN A 69 17.59 3.31 -14.44
N ALA A 70 17.40 1.99 -14.49
CA ALA A 70 16.14 1.35 -14.85
C ALA A 70 15.08 1.52 -13.75
N ALA A 71 15.02 2.74 -13.18
CA ALA A 71 13.96 3.25 -12.32
C ALA A 71 13.09 4.29 -13.06
N ALA A 72 13.39 4.63 -14.31
CA ALA A 72 12.68 5.66 -15.08
C ALA A 72 11.58 5.13 -16.01
N ASN A 73 11.20 3.84 -15.93
CA ASN A 73 10.07 3.28 -16.69
C ASN A 73 9.14 2.42 -15.80
N GLY A 74 8.84 2.88 -14.58
CA GLY A 74 7.81 2.25 -13.72
C GLY A 74 6.40 2.27 -14.34
N THR A 75 6.17 3.08 -15.37
CA THR A 75 4.92 3.11 -16.16
C THR A 75 4.84 1.99 -17.20
N SER A 76 5.94 1.32 -17.55
CA SER A 76 5.95 0.30 -18.62
C SER A 76 5.75 -1.14 -18.12
N GLN A 77 5.68 -1.37 -16.80
CA GLN A 77 5.46 -2.70 -16.20
C GLN A 77 4.06 -2.92 -15.61
N VAL A 78 3.24 -1.88 -15.50
CA VAL A 78 1.88 -2.03 -14.95
C VAL A 78 0.95 -2.47 -16.07
N ASN A 79 0.37 -3.67 -15.93
CA ASN A 79 -0.65 -4.15 -16.87
C ASN A 79 -1.83 -3.15 -16.88
N PRO A 80 -2.17 -2.55 -18.04
CA PRO A 80 -3.27 -1.59 -18.17
C PRO A 80 -4.61 -2.13 -17.67
N GLU A 81 -4.82 -3.45 -17.74
CA GLU A 81 -6.03 -4.11 -17.25
C GLU A 81 -6.12 -4.09 -15.73
N LEU A 82 -5.00 -4.23 -15.02
CA LEU A 82 -4.96 -4.17 -13.55
C LEU A 82 -5.21 -2.74 -13.07
N LEU A 83 -4.64 -1.75 -13.78
CA LEU A 83 -4.91 -0.34 -13.52
C LEU A 83 -6.39 -0.03 -13.76
N ALA A 84 -6.95 -0.47 -14.88
CA ALA A 84 -8.37 -0.30 -15.19
C ALA A 84 -9.29 -0.95 -14.13
N ASN A 85 -8.90 -2.11 -13.59
CA ASN A 85 -9.65 -2.76 -12.50
C ASN A 85 -9.64 -1.91 -11.22
N MET A 86 -8.50 -1.32 -10.85
CA MET A 86 -8.42 -0.45 -9.67
C MET A 86 -9.17 0.87 -9.87
N THR A 87 -9.07 1.48 -11.06
CA THR A 87 -9.82 2.69 -11.39
C THR A 87 -11.33 2.42 -11.46
N ALA A 88 -11.76 1.24 -11.93
CA ALA A 88 -13.16 0.82 -11.91
C ALA A 88 -13.71 0.64 -10.48
N MET A 89 -12.84 0.35 -9.50
CA MET A 89 -13.21 0.37 -8.07
C MET A 89 -13.33 1.80 -7.50
N GLY A 90 -13.03 2.83 -8.29
CA GLY A 90 -13.09 4.23 -7.89
C GLY A 90 -11.81 4.75 -7.23
N LEU A 91 -10.68 4.05 -7.38
CA LEU A 91 -9.38 4.48 -6.89
C LEU A 91 -8.71 5.43 -7.89
N ASP A 92 -7.94 6.38 -7.36
CA ASP A 92 -7.20 7.34 -8.19
C ASP A 92 -6.17 6.62 -9.08
N GLU A 93 -6.10 7.04 -10.35
CA GLU A 93 -5.26 6.39 -11.36
C GLU A 93 -3.76 6.51 -11.04
N LYS A 94 -3.31 7.67 -10.56
CA LYS A 94 -1.90 7.90 -10.23
C LYS A 94 -1.49 7.10 -9.01
N LEU A 95 -2.32 7.12 -7.96
CA LEU A 95 -2.09 6.31 -6.76
C LEU A 95 -2.11 4.81 -7.07
N SER A 96 -3.04 4.36 -7.93
CA SER A 96 -3.13 2.97 -8.36
C SER A 96 -1.89 2.54 -9.15
N LEU A 97 -1.37 3.40 -10.01
CA LEU A 97 -0.13 3.14 -10.75
C LEU A 97 1.06 3.01 -9.80
N LYS A 98 1.23 3.95 -8.86
CA LYS A 98 2.26 3.88 -7.82
C LYS A 98 2.13 2.61 -6.98
N ALA A 99 0.92 2.28 -6.56
CA ALA A 99 0.64 1.08 -5.76
C ALA A 99 0.97 -0.22 -6.52
N LEU A 100 0.59 -0.30 -7.80
CA LEU A 100 0.86 -1.47 -8.65
C LEU A 100 2.36 -1.65 -8.91
N VAL A 101 3.12 -0.56 -9.05
CA VAL A 101 4.58 -0.61 -9.15
C VAL A 101 5.20 -1.07 -7.83
N LEU A 102 4.79 -0.50 -6.70
CA LEU A 102 5.32 -0.86 -5.38
C LEU A 102 5.02 -2.32 -5.00
N ASN A 103 3.85 -2.83 -5.39
CA ASN A 103 3.39 -4.17 -5.06
C ASN A 103 3.60 -5.19 -6.20
N LYS A 104 4.39 -4.86 -7.22
CA LYS A 104 4.75 -5.77 -8.32
C LYS A 104 3.53 -6.39 -9.03
N GLY A 105 2.46 -5.61 -9.21
CA GLY A 105 1.23 -6.05 -9.89
C GLY A 105 0.20 -6.80 -9.04
N ASP A 106 0.41 -6.93 -7.72
CA ASP A 106 -0.62 -7.50 -6.82
C ASP A 106 -1.73 -6.47 -6.56
N VAL A 107 -2.93 -6.72 -7.11
CA VAL A 107 -4.09 -5.81 -6.98
C VAL A 107 -4.54 -5.65 -5.53
N ASN A 108 -4.60 -6.73 -4.74
CA ASN A 108 -5.14 -6.66 -3.38
C ASN A 108 -4.25 -5.79 -2.47
N ARG A 109 -2.93 -6.00 -2.57
CA ARG A 109 -1.95 -5.19 -1.84
C ARG A 109 -1.91 -3.75 -2.35
N SER A 110 -2.12 -3.56 -3.65
CA SER A 110 -2.17 -2.23 -4.24
C SER A 110 -3.38 -1.44 -3.75
N VAL A 111 -4.55 -2.07 -3.70
CA VAL A 111 -5.78 -1.47 -3.16
C VAL A 111 -5.60 -1.11 -1.69
N GLU A 112 -5.07 -2.01 -0.87
CA GLU A 112 -4.78 -1.73 0.55
C GLU A 112 -3.80 -0.57 0.72
N TRP A 113 -2.76 -0.50 -0.12
CA TRP A 113 -1.81 0.59 -0.12
C TRP A 113 -2.48 1.92 -0.45
N VAL A 114 -3.32 1.99 -1.48
CA VAL A 114 -4.05 3.22 -1.85
C VAL A 114 -4.95 3.67 -0.71
N PHE A 115 -5.69 2.76 -0.05
CA PHE A 115 -6.55 3.12 1.09
C PHE A 115 -5.75 3.69 2.28
N ASN A 116 -4.56 3.16 2.53
CA ASN A 116 -3.71 3.64 3.62
C ASN A 116 -2.93 4.92 3.25
N ASN A 117 -2.91 5.31 1.97
CA ASN A 117 -2.14 6.43 1.43
C ASN A 117 -2.98 7.27 0.46
N MET A 118 -4.26 7.51 0.76
CA MET A 118 -5.16 8.28 -0.12
C MET A 118 -4.73 9.73 -0.34
N ASP A 119 -3.88 10.24 0.54
CA ASP A 119 -3.32 11.59 0.55
C ASP A 119 -1.88 11.66 0.03
N ASP A 120 -1.36 10.55 -0.52
CA ASP A 120 -0.07 10.52 -1.21
C ASP A 120 -0.15 11.22 -2.58
N ASP A 121 0.99 11.67 -3.09
CA ASP A 121 1.09 12.42 -4.35
C ASP A 121 0.92 11.56 -5.61
N GLY A 122 0.93 10.23 -5.47
CA GLY A 122 0.88 9.29 -6.59
C GLY A 122 2.16 9.27 -7.43
N GLU A 123 3.21 9.98 -7.04
CA GLU A 123 4.47 10.06 -7.77
C GLU A 123 5.43 8.96 -7.30
N LEU A 124 6.03 8.24 -8.25
CA LEU A 124 7.00 7.18 -7.93
C LEU A 124 8.23 7.81 -7.26
N PRO A 125 8.69 7.27 -6.11
CA PRO A 125 9.80 7.87 -5.38
C PRO A 125 11.08 7.83 -6.21
N GLN A 126 11.56 9.00 -6.65
CA GLN A 126 12.88 9.19 -7.25
C GLN A 126 13.90 9.57 -6.17
N GLY A 127 14.28 8.62 -5.32
CA GLY A 127 15.23 8.85 -4.23
C GLY A 127 14.82 8.18 -2.92
N PRO A 128 15.64 8.30 -1.85
CA PRO A 128 15.29 7.74 -0.55
C PRO A 128 13.95 8.30 -0.10
N ALA A 129 13.03 7.40 0.25
CA ALA A 129 11.64 7.71 0.60
C ALA A 129 11.57 8.85 1.63
N VAL A 130 11.08 10.01 1.20
CA VAL A 130 10.74 11.10 2.11
C VAL A 130 9.39 10.73 2.69
N HIS A 131 9.41 10.09 3.86
CA HIS A 131 8.20 9.96 4.66
C HIS A 131 7.83 11.35 5.18
N ASP A 132 6.85 11.99 4.53
CA ASP A 132 6.22 13.17 5.12
C ASP A 132 5.61 12.73 6.46
N VAL A 133 6.11 13.30 7.55
CA VAL A 133 5.57 13.03 8.88
C VAL A 133 4.23 13.73 8.94
N LYS A 134 3.17 12.99 8.60
CA LYS A 134 1.81 13.50 8.60
C LYS A 134 1.44 13.91 10.02
N ASP A 135 1.14 15.19 10.16
CA ASP A 135 0.81 15.81 11.43
C ASP A 135 -0.69 15.63 11.71
N TYR A 136 -1.03 14.49 12.30
CA TYR A 136 -2.42 14.16 12.61
C TYR A 136 -2.86 14.68 13.98
N GLY A 137 -4.12 15.09 14.04
CA GLY A 137 -4.81 15.42 15.29
C GLY A 137 -4.68 16.88 15.72
N HIS A 138 -5.27 17.19 16.87
CA HIS A 138 -5.28 18.54 17.41
C HIS A 138 -4.13 18.73 18.40
N LYS A 139 -3.21 19.65 18.09
CA LYS A 139 -2.05 19.99 18.94
C LYS A 139 -2.40 20.80 20.18
N THR A 140 -3.55 21.46 20.18
CA THR A 140 -3.98 22.32 21.28
C THR A 140 -4.82 21.53 22.28
N PRO A 141 -4.50 21.60 23.58
CA PRO A 141 -5.35 21.02 24.60
C PRO A 141 -6.72 21.73 24.58
N ALA A 142 -7.78 20.95 24.73
CA ALA A 142 -9.15 21.44 24.81
C ALA A 142 -9.96 20.59 25.79
N PRO A 143 -10.97 21.18 26.45
CA PRO A 143 -11.91 20.40 27.22
C PRO A 143 -12.74 19.49 26.31
N TYR A 144 -13.08 18.32 26.84
CA TYR A 144 -13.91 17.34 26.16
C TYR A 144 -15.12 17.03 27.02
N GLU A 145 -16.25 16.83 26.39
CA GLU A 145 -17.48 16.40 27.05
C GLU A 145 -17.83 14.98 26.61
N LEU A 146 -18.23 14.14 27.56
CA LEU A 146 -18.73 12.80 27.26
C LEU A 146 -20.05 12.92 26.49
N THR A 147 -20.11 12.37 25.29
CA THR A 147 -21.29 12.44 24.39
C THR A 147 -21.88 11.08 24.06
N GLY A 148 -21.10 10.01 24.16
CA GLY A 148 -21.59 8.65 23.93
C GLY A 148 -20.88 7.60 24.78
N ILE A 149 -21.58 6.52 25.09
CA ILE A 149 -21.06 5.35 25.79
C ILE A 149 -21.61 4.11 25.10
N VAL A 150 -20.74 3.20 24.68
CA VAL A 150 -21.13 1.87 24.22
C VAL A 150 -20.91 0.90 25.37
N CYS A 151 -21.95 0.17 25.77
CA CYS A 151 -21.91 -0.78 26.86
C CYS A 151 -22.02 -2.21 26.34
N HIS A 152 -21.16 -3.10 26.85
CA HIS A 152 -21.27 -4.53 26.60
C HIS A 152 -22.01 -5.20 27.77
N LYS A 153 -23.24 -5.65 27.54
CA LYS A 153 -24.03 -6.40 28.53
C LYS A 153 -23.76 -7.89 28.39
N GLY A 154 -22.73 -8.37 29.06
CA GLY A 154 -22.40 -9.79 29.11
C GLY A 154 -21.21 -10.08 30.00
N ASN A 155 -21.20 -11.26 30.62
CA ASN A 155 -20.08 -11.72 31.45
C ASN A 155 -19.02 -12.48 30.64
N SER A 156 -19.21 -12.64 29.33
CA SER A 156 -18.32 -13.36 28.41
C SER A 156 -17.78 -12.42 27.34
N VAL A 157 -16.56 -12.66 26.87
CA VAL A 157 -16.01 -11.94 25.71
C VAL A 157 -16.53 -12.48 24.38
N HIS A 158 -17.07 -13.69 24.37
CA HIS A 158 -17.60 -14.36 23.18
C HIS A 158 -19.11 -14.17 23.01
N SER A 159 -19.79 -13.63 24.03
CA SER A 159 -21.23 -13.44 24.01
C SER A 159 -21.68 -12.33 24.96
N GLY A 160 -22.60 -11.52 24.46
CA GLY A 160 -23.25 -10.45 25.19
C GLY A 160 -24.04 -9.58 24.23
N HIS A 161 -24.60 -8.49 24.76
CA HIS A 161 -25.44 -7.58 24.00
C HIS A 161 -24.89 -6.16 24.07
N TYR A 162 -24.68 -5.52 22.93
CA TYR A 162 -24.21 -4.14 22.90
C TYR A 162 -25.39 -3.18 22.90
N VAL A 163 -25.32 -2.17 23.78
CA VAL A 163 -26.23 -1.04 23.75
C VAL A 163 -25.44 0.26 23.74
N ALA A 164 -26.00 1.32 23.17
CA ALA A 164 -25.37 2.63 23.14
C ALA A 164 -26.21 3.64 23.93
N PHE A 165 -25.54 4.44 24.76
CA PHE A 165 -26.12 5.61 25.38
C PHE A 165 -25.52 6.84 24.72
N ILE A 166 -26.36 7.70 24.15
CA ILE A 166 -25.91 8.90 23.44
C ILE A 166 -26.61 10.11 24.05
N ARG A 167 -25.87 11.19 24.31
CA ARG A 167 -26.46 12.47 24.72
C ARG A 167 -27.11 13.13 23.52
N GLN A 168 -28.40 13.40 23.64
CA GLN A 168 -29.17 14.15 22.64
C GLN A 168 -30.01 15.23 23.30
N ILE A 169 -30.45 16.20 22.50
CA ILE A 169 -31.38 17.23 22.92
C ILE A 169 -32.79 16.68 22.71
N VAL A 170 -33.52 16.43 23.80
CA VAL A 170 -34.90 15.95 23.78
C VAL A 170 -35.74 16.98 24.52
N ASN A 171 -36.74 17.55 23.85
CA ASN A 171 -37.57 18.65 24.37
C ASN A 171 -36.73 19.83 24.88
N ASN A 172 -35.73 20.27 24.10
CA ASN A 172 -34.80 21.35 24.43
C ASN A 172 -33.90 21.11 25.66
N GLU A 173 -33.88 19.89 26.20
CA GLU A 173 -33.01 19.51 27.33
C GLU A 173 -32.02 18.43 26.90
N LYS A 174 -30.76 18.55 27.35
CA LYS A 174 -29.72 17.54 27.07
C LYS A 174 -29.96 16.31 27.94
N LYS A 175 -30.35 15.20 27.31
CA LYS A 175 -30.70 13.94 27.97
C LYS A 175 -29.90 12.78 27.39
N TRP A 176 -29.67 11.78 28.22
CA TRP A 176 -29.13 10.50 27.77
C TRP A 176 -30.25 9.68 27.13
N VAL A 177 -29.98 9.12 25.95
CA VAL A 177 -30.90 8.25 25.21
C VAL A 177 -30.22 6.90 25.04
N LEU A 178 -30.91 5.84 25.46
CA LEU A 178 -30.53 4.45 25.25
C LEU A 178 -31.01 3.99 23.88
N TYR A 179 -30.07 3.53 23.08
CA TYR A 179 -30.25 2.82 21.83
C TYR A 179 -29.99 1.34 22.06
N ASN A 180 -31.06 0.56 21.98
CA ASN A 180 -31.04 -0.89 22.12
C ASN A 180 -31.79 -1.52 20.94
N ASP A 181 -31.07 -1.76 19.85
CA ASP A 181 -31.60 -2.19 18.56
C ASP A 181 -32.76 -1.27 18.10
N GLU A 182 -33.96 -1.83 17.95
CA GLU A 182 -35.17 -1.10 17.55
C GLU A 182 -35.76 -0.24 18.68
N LYS A 183 -35.30 -0.43 19.93
CA LYS A 183 -35.84 0.28 21.10
C LYS A 183 -34.97 1.49 21.44
N ILE A 184 -35.57 2.67 21.31
CA ILE A 184 -34.95 3.94 21.65
C ILE A 184 -35.73 4.58 22.79
N VAL A 185 -35.08 4.78 23.94
CA VAL A 185 -35.73 5.30 25.15
C VAL A 185 -34.85 6.33 25.85
N VAL A 186 -35.46 7.33 26.49
CA VAL A 186 -34.72 8.25 27.37
C VAL A 186 -34.22 7.46 28.56
N ALA A 187 -32.92 7.56 28.86
CA ALA A 187 -32.28 6.80 29.92
C ALA A 187 -32.81 7.25 31.29
N ALA A 188 -33.17 6.27 32.12
CA ALA A 188 -33.61 6.48 33.49
C ALA A 188 -32.40 6.39 34.46
N PRO A 189 -32.54 6.85 35.72
CA PRO A 189 -31.44 6.85 36.68
C PRO A 189 -30.77 5.49 36.91
N GLU A 190 -31.54 4.41 36.86
CA GLU A 190 -31.05 3.03 36.95
C GLU A 190 -30.09 2.66 35.82
N ASN A 191 -30.23 3.27 34.64
CA ASN A 191 -29.33 3.02 33.52
C ASN A 191 -27.95 3.67 33.75
N PHE A 192 -27.82 4.67 34.62
CA PHE A 192 -26.52 5.30 34.87
C PHE A 192 -25.56 4.36 35.62
N GLU A 193 -26.06 3.57 36.56
CA GLU A 193 -25.23 2.57 37.23
C GLU A 193 -24.81 1.45 36.25
N GLU A 194 -25.71 1.09 35.33
CA GLU A 194 -25.39 0.17 34.25
C GLU A 194 -24.30 0.73 33.30
N MET A 195 -24.40 2.01 32.92
CA MET A 195 -23.40 2.70 32.10
C MET A 195 -22.01 2.65 32.74
N LYS A 196 -21.93 2.92 34.06
CA LYS A 196 -20.65 2.92 34.79
C LYS A 196 -20.03 1.53 34.88
N LYS A 197 -20.86 0.50 35.07
CA LYS A 197 -20.38 -0.87 35.28
C LYS A 197 -20.01 -1.56 33.97
N ASN A 198 -20.81 -1.35 32.93
CA ASN A 198 -20.71 -2.10 31.67
C ASN A 198 -20.18 -1.26 30.50
N GLY A 199 -19.78 -0.01 30.74
CA GLY A 199 -19.22 0.86 29.71
C GLY A 199 -17.91 0.30 29.16
N TYR A 200 -17.87 0.14 27.83
CA TYR A 200 -16.75 -0.44 27.10
C TYR A 200 -16.02 0.62 26.27
N ILE A 201 -16.75 1.36 25.42
CA ILE A 201 -16.20 2.43 24.59
C ILE A 201 -16.84 3.75 25.02
N TYR A 202 -16.03 4.78 25.26
CA TYR A 202 -16.49 6.11 25.63
C TYR A 202 -16.14 7.10 24.51
N LEU A 203 -17.16 7.83 24.05
CA LEU A 203 -17.05 8.83 23.01
C LEU A 203 -17.11 10.21 23.65
N TYR A 204 -16.07 11.00 23.40
CA TYR A 204 -15.94 12.36 23.88
C TYR A 204 -15.91 13.31 22.70
N SER A 205 -16.67 14.39 22.78
CA SER A 205 -16.64 15.47 21.80
C SER A 205 -15.83 16.63 22.35
N ARG A 206 -14.92 17.16 21.54
CA ARG A 206 -14.17 18.37 21.85
C ARG A 206 -15.14 19.55 21.96
N MET A 207 -14.98 20.37 23.00
CA MET A 207 -15.76 21.60 23.21
C MET A 207 -15.09 22.82 22.58
#